data_AF-A0A3M1J805-F1
#
_entry.id   AF-A0A3M1J805-F1
#
_cell.length_a   1.000
_cell.length_b   1.000
_cell.length_c   1.000
_cell.angle_alpha   90.00
_cell.angle_beta   90.00
_cell.angle_gamma   90.00
#
_symmetry.space_group_name_H-M   'P 1'
#
loop_
_entity.id
_entity.type
_entity.pdbx_description
1 polymer ?
#
loop_
_entity_poly.entity_id
_entity_poly.type
_entity_poly.pdbx_seq_one_letter_code
_entity_poly.pdbx_strand_id
1 'polypeptide(L)'
;MIEAGASVLRRFVHESPSGVDAENFGYGCINRNIYASSAACSCRSIRSHRASIDHFASKKHQHLYNSRTWKRLRRLRLATDPLCAYCRKQGVTRAATVVDHIKPHRGDWALFADPSNTQSLCKHCHDSIKQSEERLGYSRQIGPDGWPIDPNHPVYNRR
;
A
#
# COMPACT_ATOMS: atom_id res chain seq x y z
N MET A 1 15.49 40.18 48.90
CA MET A 1 16.01 39.87 50.24
C MET A 1 15.18 38.75 50.82
N ILE A 2 15.83 37.62 51.17
CA ILE A 2 15.57 36.76 52.36
C ILE A 2 14.19 36.03 52.38
N GLU A 3 13.98 34.73 52.59
CA GLU A 3 14.75 33.51 52.92
C GLU A 3 13.82 32.29 52.64
N ALA A 4 14.32 31.16 52.12
CA ALA A 4 14.67 29.91 52.83
C ALA A 4 13.53 29.19 53.58
N GLY A 5 13.35 27.89 53.29
CA GLY A 5 12.45 27.00 54.03
C GLY A 5 12.44 25.58 53.49
N ALA A 6 13.43 24.78 53.89
CA ALA A 6 13.64 23.39 53.48
C ALA A 6 12.92 22.37 54.40
N SER A 7 12.86 21.13 53.90
CA SER A 7 12.77 19.86 54.64
C SER A 7 11.36 19.38 55.05
N VAL A 8 11.00 18.15 54.67
CA VAL A 8 11.18 16.95 55.51
C VAL A 8 10.86 15.70 54.69
N LEU A 9 11.84 14.80 54.64
CA LEU A 9 11.75 13.40 54.25
C LEU A 9 10.84 12.61 55.20
N ARG A 10 9.95 11.74 54.68
CA ARG A 10 9.65 10.47 55.35
C ARG A 10 9.56 9.32 54.36
N ARG A 11 10.49 8.39 54.59
CA ARG A 11 10.62 7.04 54.08
C ARG A 11 9.71 6.16 54.94
N PHE A 12 8.82 5.38 54.33
CA PHE A 12 8.20 4.23 54.97
C PHE A 12 8.32 3.03 54.04
N VAL A 13 8.74 1.90 54.62
CA VAL A 13 9.14 0.66 53.96
C VAL A 13 8.23 -0.45 54.50
N HIS A 14 7.96 -1.45 53.65
CA HIS A 14 7.30 -2.75 53.92
C HIS A 14 5.77 -2.67 54.11
N GLU A 15 4.94 -3.56 53.56
CA GLU A 15 5.08 -5.02 53.43
C GLU A 15 4.46 -5.58 52.13
N SER A 16 5.00 -6.71 51.67
CA SER A 16 4.47 -7.52 50.57
C SER A 16 3.40 -8.49 51.08
N PRO A 17 2.26 -8.68 50.39
CA PRO A 17 1.47 -9.89 50.52
C PRO A 17 1.98 -10.92 49.50
N SER A 18 2.48 -12.00 50.07
CA SER A 18 2.72 -13.30 49.44
C SER A 18 1.44 -13.89 48.82
N GLY A 19 1.55 -14.32 47.56
CA GLY A 19 0.99 -15.56 47.02
C GLY A 19 -0.52 -15.79 47.05
N VAL A 20 -1.15 -15.71 45.87
CA VAL A 20 -2.08 -16.76 45.41
C VAL A 20 -1.93 -16.95 43.89
N ASP A 21 -1.92 -18.21 43.49
CA ASP A 21 -1.61 -18.74 42.17
C ASP A 21 -2.68 -18.41 41.11
N ALA A 22 -2.25 -18.06 39.89
CA ALA A 22 -3.05 -18.20 38.68
C ALA A 22 -2.18 -18.05 37.42
N GLU A 23 -1.63 -19.17 36.98
CA GLU A 23 -1.67 -19.66 35.60
C GLU A 23 -1.67 -18.61 34.45
N ASN A 24 -0.46 -18.31 33.98
CA ASN A 24 -0.03 -18.51 32.59
C ASN A 24 -1.11 -18.48 31.48
N PHE A 25 -1.46 -17.30 30.94
CA PHE A 25 -1.81 -17.17 29.52
C PHE A 25 -1.42 -15.78 28.98
N GLY A 26 -0.31 -15.79 28.21
CA GLY A 26 -0.01 -14.95 27.03
C GLY A 26 -0.34 -13.45 27.05
N TYR A 27 0.68 -12.60 26.90
CA TYR A 27 0.96 -11.85 25.67
C TYR A 27 2.03 -10.77 25.93
N GLY A 28 3.04 -10.73 25.06
CA GLY A 28 3.75 -9.48 24.74
C GLY A 28 5.07 -9.24 25.47
N CYS A 29 6.17 -9.57 24.79
CA CYS A 29 7.51 -9.14 25.16
C CYS A 29 7.61 -7.60 25.05
N ILE A 30 7.34 -6.91 26.15
CA ILE A 30 7.88 -5.58 26.42
C ILE A 30 9.34 -5.77 26.83
N ASN A 31 10.29 -5.55 25.91
CA ASN A 31 11.42 -4.71 26.27
C ASN A 31 12.24 -4.23 25.08
N ARG A 32 12.46 -2.90 25.11
CA ARG A 32 13.43 -2.16 24.32
C ARG A 32 14.84 -2.60 24.73
N ASN A 33 15.64 -3.07 23.79
CA ASN A 33 17.02 -2.62 23.76
C ASN A 33 17.55 -2.59 22.33
N ILE A 34 18.02 -1.41 21.95
CA ILE A 34 18.51 -1.04 20.62
C ILE A 34 19.98 -1.42 20.58
N TYR A 35 20.32 -2.66 20.21
CA TYR A 35 21.65 -3.04 19.70
C TYR A 35 21.49 -4.30 18.84
N ALA A 36 20.99 -4.13 17.60
CA ALA A 36 20.80 -5.22 16.66
C ALA A 36 22.04 -5.38 15.75
N SER A 37 23.12 -5.92 16.30
CA SER A 37 24.15 -6.60 15.50
C SER A 37 23.69 -8.04 15.23
N SER A 38 23.37 -8.32 13.97
CA SER A 38 23.44 -9.64 13.31
C SER A 38 23.08 -10.87 14.16
N ALA A 39 21.79 -11.12 14.37
CA ALA A 39 21.29 -12.48 14.55
C ALA A 39 19.81 -12.52 14.16
N ALA A 40 19.50 -13.30 13.13
CA ALA A 40 18.14 -13.56 12.68
C ALA A 40 17.35 -14.22 13.81
N CYS A 41 16.50 -13.45 14.49
CA CYS A 41 15.51 -13.99 15.41
C CYS A 41 14.47 -14.77 14.58
N SER A 42 14.42 -16.09 14.77
CA SER A 42 13.62 -17.04 13.99
C SER A 42 12.15 -17.12 14.40
N CYS A 43 11.64 -16.19 15.22
CA CYS A 43 10.25 -16.23 15.65
C CYS A 43 9.31 -15.84 14.48
N ARG A 44 8.39 -16.76 14.16
CA ARG A 44 7.33 -16.64 13.14
C ARG A 44 6.47 -15.37 13.31
N SER A 45 6.52 -14.71 14.47
CA SER A 45 5.71 -13.54 14.83
C SER A 45 6.17 -12.21 14.20
N ILE A 46 7.44 -12.05 13.82
CA ILE A 46 7.87 -10.78 13.18
C ILE A 46 7.39 -10.69 11.72
N ARG A 47 7.35 -11.83 11.00
CA ARG A 47 6.84 -11.88 9.61
C ARG A 47 5.33 -11.64 9.54
N SER A 48 4.57 -12.11 10.53
CA SER A 48 3.11 -11.90 10.60
C SER A 48 2.74 -10.45 10.93
N HIS A 49 3.55 -9.73 11.70
CA HIS A 49 3.32 -8.30 11.99
C HIS A 49 3.57 -7.38 10.78
N ARG A 50 4.57 -7.66 9.92
CA ARG A 50 4.76 -6.87 8.68
C ARG A 50 3.59 -7.07 7.71
N ALA A 51 3.15 -8.31 7.52
CA ALA A 51 2.03 -8.64 6.64
C ALA A 51 0.71 -7.96 7.07
N SER A 52 0.47 -7.76 8.36
CA SER A 52 -0.75 -7.08 8.84
C SER A 52 -0.71 -5.56 8.62
N ILE A 53 0.44 -4.91 8.83
CA ILE A 53 0.61 -3.48 8.53
C ILE A 53 0.42 -3.20 7.03
N ASP A 54 0.99 -4.03 6.17
CA ASP A 54 0.82 -3.94 4.71
C ASP A 54 -0.64 -4.15 4.28
N HIS A 55 -1.37 -5.04 4.96
CA HIS A 55 -2.79 -5.28 4.72
C HIS A 55 -3.67 -4.07 5.05
N PHE A 56 -3.42 -3.40 6.19
CA PHE A 56 -4.15 -2.16 6.55
C PHE A 56 -3.83 -1.00 5.60
N ALA A 57 -2.58 -0.88 5.14
CA ALA A 57 -2.20 0.13 4.15
C ALA A 57 -2.90 -0.09 2.79
N SER A 58 -3.11 -1.34 2.37
CA SER A 58 -3.83 -1.72 1.13
C SER A 58 -5.32 -1.34 1.15
N LYS A 59 -5.92 -1.13 2.34
CA LYS A 59 -7.34 -0.83 2.52
C LYS A 59 -7.68 0.67 2.50
N LYS A 60 -6.68 1.56 2.53
CA LYS A 60 -6.85 3.01 2.81
C LYS A 60 -7.86 3.72 1.89
N HIS A 61 -8.04 3.27 0.65
CA HIS A 61 -8.92 3.93 -0.33
C HIS A 61 -10.01 3.04 -0.94
N GLN A 62 -10.21 1.82 -0.44
CA GLN A 62 -11.19 0.89 -1.03
C GLN A 62 -12.62 1.44 -1.00
N HIS A 63 -12.95 2.26 0.00
CA HIS A 63 -14.27 2.89 0.13
C HIS A 63 -14.60 3.83 -1.05
N LEU A 64 -13.60 4.45 -1.71
CA LEU A 64 -13.83 5.36 -2.85
C LEU A 64 -14.45 4.62 -4.05
N TYR A 65 -14.09 3.36 -4.26
CA TYR A 65 -14.62 2.52 -5.34
C TYR A 65 -16.08 2.11 -5.11
N ASN A 66 -16.61 2.24 -3.90
CA ASN A 66 -18.03 2.01 -3.62
C ASN A 66 -18.89 3.27 -3.81
N SER A 67 -18.26 4.43 -4.03
CA SER A 67 -18.93 5.72 -4.18
C SER A 67 -19.87 5.76 -5.39
N ARG A 68 -20.90 6.61 -5.31
CA ARG A 68 -21.82 6.86 -6.43
C ARG A 68 -21.08 7.48 -7.62
N THR A 69 -20.12 8.36 -7.34
CA THR A 69 -19.26 9.02 -8.32
C THR A 69 -18.52 7.99 -9.17
N TRP A 70 -17.82 7.04 -8.53
CA TRP A 70 -17.11 5.99 -9.26
C TRP A 70 -18.05 5.11 -10.09
N LYS A 71 -19.19 4.69 -9.53
CA LYS A 71 -20.16 3.86 -10.26
C LYS A 71 -20.70 4.59 -11.50
N ARG A 72 -20.97 5.89 -11.41
CA ARG A 72 -21.39 6.72 -12.56
C ARG A 72 -20.27 6.84 -13.58
N LEU A 73 -19.07 7.16 -13.13
CA LEU A 73 -17.90 7.33 -13.99
C LEU A 73 -17.57 6.05 -14.76
N ARG A 74 -17.54 4.91 -14.07
CA ARG A 74 -17.30 3.59 -14.67
C ARG A 74 -18.32 3.26 -15.76
N ARG A 75 -19.62 3.51 -15.51
CA ARG A 75 -20.67 3.27 -16.50
C ARG A 75 -20.50 4.16 -17.72
N LEU A 76 -20.26 5.46 -17.50
CA LEU A 76 -20.03 6.40 -18.59
C LEU A 76 -18.83 5.98 -19.42
N ARG A 77 -17.70 5.66 -18.78
CA ARG A 77 -16.46 5.29 -19.47
C ARG A 77 -16.63 4.04 -20.35
N LEU A 78 -17.28 2.99 -19.83
CA LEU A 78 -17.55 1.77 -20.61
C LEU A 78 -18.57 1.99 -21.73
N ALA A 79 -19.50 2.93 -21.58
CA ALA A 79 -20.44 3.29 -22.64
C ALA A 79 -19.76 4.10 -23.76
N THR A 80 -18.85 5.02 -23.40
CA THR A 80 -18.15 5.88 -24.38
C THR A 80 -16.97 5.19 -25.06
N ASP A 81 -16.25 4.33 -24.34
CA ASP A 81 -15.08 3.61 -24.86
C ASP A 81 -15.19 2.14 -24.46
N PRO A 82 -15.98 1.33 -25.20
CA PRO A 82 -16.27 -0.05 -24.83
C PRO A 82 -15.10 -1.01 -25.11
N LEU A 83 -14.02 -0.54 -25.75
CA LEU A 83 -12.89 -1.37 -26.12
C LEU A 83 -11.70 -1.18 -25.17
N CYS A 84 -10.89 -2.23 -25.04
CA CYS A 84 -9.65 -2.18 -24.28
C CYS A 84 -8.64 -1.26 -24.95
N ALA A 85 -8.22 -0.21 -24.25
CA ALA A 85 -7.26 0.76 -24.75
C ALA A 85 -5.92 0.12 -25.14
N TYR A 86 -5.47 -0.91 -24.41
CA TYR A 86 -4.20 -1.58 -24.69
C TYR A 86 -4.30 -2.48 -25.91
N CYS A 87 -5.38 -3.26 -26.03
CA CYS A 87 -5.60 -4.09 -27.21
C CYS A 87 -5.76 -3.22 -28.47
N ARG A 88 -6.48 -2.11 -28.37
CA ARG A 88 -6.64 -1.16 -29.48
C ARG A 88 -5.30 -0.64 -30.00
N LYS A 89 -4.34 -0.32 -29.11
CA LYS A 89 -2.97 0.08 -29.49
C LYS A 89 -2.20 -1.01 -30.25
N GLN A 90 -2.54 -2.28 -30.02
CA GLN A 90 -1.96 -3.43 -30.72
C GLN A 90 -2.76 -3.84 -31.97
N GLY A 91 -3.75 -3.05 -32.39
CA GLY A 91 -4.64 -3.39 -33.50
C GLY A 91 -5.64 -4.51 -33.19
N VAL A 92 -5.79 -4.90 -31.93
CA VAL A 92 -6.70 -5.97 -31.49
C VAL A 92 -8.00 -5.37 -30.93
N THR A 93 -9.13 -5.77 -31.50
CA THR A 93 -10.45 -5.40 -30.97
C THR A 93 -10.85 -6.33 -29.85
N ARG A 94 -10.89 -5.83 -28.61
CA ARG A 94 -11.35 -6.59 -27.45
C ARG A 94 -12.20 -5.73 -26.54
N ALA A 95 -13.35 -6.25 -26.10
CA ALA A 95 -14.24 -5.56 -25.17
C ALA A 95 -13.54 -5.30 -23.83
N ALA A 96 -13.73 -4.10 -23.30
CA ALA A 96 -13.33 -3.74 -21.95
C ALA A 96 -14.36 -4.24 -20.93
N THR A 97 -13.87 -4.69 -19.79
CA THR A 97 -14.70 -5.18 -18.67
C THR A 97 -14.43 -4.42 -17.38
N VAL A 98 -13.28 -3.75 -17.31
CA VAL A 98 -12.83 -2.98 -16.15
C VAL A 98 -12.48 -1.56 -16.58
N VAL A 99 -12.66 -0.63 -15.65
CA VAL A 99 -12.23 0.76 -15.80
C VAL A 99 -11.17 0.99 -14.74
N ASP A 100 -10.09 1.59 -15.18
CA ASP A 100 -8.87 1.76 -14.40
C ASP A 100 -8.38 3.21 -14.50
N HIS A 101 -7.60 3.65 -13.52
CA HIS A 101 -6.98 4.96 -13.52
C HIS A 101 -5.64 4.93 -14.25
N ILE A 102 -5.45 5.83 -15.22
CA ILE A 102 -4.19 5.96 -15.97
C ILE A 102 -3.06 6.30 -14.99
N LYS A 103 -3.25 7.38 -14.21
CA LYS A 103 -2.38 7.75 -13.09
C LYS A 103 -3.02 7.28 -11.78
N PRO A 104 -2.29 6.55 -10.92
CA PRO A 104 -2.81 6.09 -9.65
C PRO A 104 -3.13 7.30 -8.75
N HIS A 105 -4.37 7.38 -8.27
CA HIS A 105 -4.86 8.54 -7.53
C HIS A 105 -4.20 8.71 -6.14
N ARG A 106 -3.67 7.65 -5.52
CA ARG A 106 -2.99 7.66 -4.20
C ARG A 106 -3.77 8.34 -3.05
N GLY A 107 -5.08 8.49 -3.20
CA GLY A 107 -5.97 9.18 -2.23
C GLY A 107 -6.37 10.59 -2.63
N ASP A 108 -5.80 11.16 -3.70
CA ASP A 108 -6.25 12.43 -4.28
C ASP A 108 -7.63 12.26 -4.92
N TRP A 109 -8.62 12.99 -4.41
CA TRP A 109 -9.98 12.94 -4.90
C TRP A 109 -10.16 13.58 -6.28
N ALA A 110 -9.43 14.66 -6.59
CA ALA A 110 -9.53 15.32 -7.88
C ALA A 110 -9.06 14.36 -8.98
N LEU A 111 -7.94 13.69 -8.74
CA LEU A 111 -7.39 12.69 -9.67
C LEU A 111 -8.24 11.41 -9.73
N PHE A 112 -8.93 11.06 -8.64
CA PHE A 112 -9.83 9.90 -8.59
C PHE A 112 -11.12 10.11 -9.39
N ALA A 113 -11.72 11.30 -9.31
CA ALA A 113 -12.99 11.63 -9.93
C ALA A 113 -12.86 12.17 -11.37
N ASP A 114 -11.64 12.47 -11.81
CA ASP A 114 -11.35 12.97 -13.16
C ASP A 114 -11.64 11.91 -14.24
N PRO A 115 -12.59 12.17 -15.17
CA PRO A 115 -12.87 11.26 -16.26
C PRO A 115 -11.71 11.08 -17.24
N SER A 116 -10.88 12.11 -17.42
CA SER A 116 -9.73 12.08 -18.33
C SER A 116 -8.63 11.14 -17.82
N ASN A 117 -8.57 10.92 -16.50
CA ASN A 117 -7.66 9.99 -15.86
C ASN A 117 -8.17 8.54 -15.86
N THR A 118 -9.29 8.23 -16.53
CA THR A 118 -9.82 6.85 -16.60
C THR A 118 -9.66 6.23 -17.98
N GLN A 119 -9.37 4.93 -18.00
CA GLN A 119 -9.24 4.14 -19.23
C GLN A 119 -10.02 2.82 -19.13
N SER A 120 -10.53 2.37 -20.27
CA SER A 120 -11.24 1.10 -20.41
C SER A 120 -10.25 -0.02 -20.72
N LEU A 121 -10.23 -1.07 -19.92
CA LEU A 121 -9.35 -2.23 -20.12
C LEU A 121 -10.14 -3.53 -20.04
N CYS A 122 -9.67 -4.55 -20.75
CA CYS A 122 -10.10 -5.93 -20.51
C CYS A 122 -9.40 -6.49 -19.25
N LYS A 123 -9.99 -7.52 -18.64
CA LYS A 123 -9.44 -8.16 -17.45
C LYS A 123 -7.98 -8.63 -17.61
N HIS A 124 -7.65 -9.25 -18.74
CA HIS A 124 -6.27 -9.72 -19.01
C HIS A 124 -5.25 -8.58 -18.96
N CYS A 125 -5.43 -7.51 -19.76
CA CYS A 125 -4.46 -6.41 -19.80
C CYS A 125 -4.37 -5.64 -18.48
N HIS A 126 -5.48 -5.55 -17.74
CA HIS A 126 -5.51 -4.95 -16.43
C HIS A 126 -4.64 -5.75 -15.43
N ASP A 127 -4.84 -7.07 -15.39
CA ASP A 127 -4.14 -7.93 -14.42
C ASP A 127 -2.69 -8.26 -14.82
N SER A 128 -2.31 -8.11 -16.09
CA SER A 128 -0.95 -8.39 -16.54
C SER A 128 -0.14 -7.13 -16.81
N ILE A 129 -0.47 -6.40 -17.88
CA ILE A 129 0.33 -5.28 -18.38
C ILE A 129 0.25 -4.10 -17.41
N LYS A 130 -0.96 -3.65 -17.08
CA LYS A 130 -1.16 -2.49 -16.20
C LYS A 130 -0.60 -2.75 -14.79
N GLN A 131 -0.90 -3.91 -14.20
CA GLN A 131 -0.33 -4.29 -12.91
C GLN A 131 1.22 -4.32 -12.95
N SER A 132 1.82 -4.82 -14.04
CA SER A 132 3.27 -4.81 -14.20
C SER A 132 3.83 -3.40 -14.31
N GLU A 133 3.18 -2.52 -15.06
CA GLU A 133 3.57 -1.11 -15.23
C GLU A 133 3.52 -0.35 -13.91
N GLU A 134 2.48 -0.55 -13.11
CA GLU A 134 2.38 0.07 -11.78
C GLU A 134 3.45 -0.40 -10.81
N ARG A 135 3.79 -1.70 -10.86
CA ARG A 135 4.81 -2.28 -10.00
C ARG A 135 6.22 -1.83 -10.38
N LEU A 136 6.50 -1.74 -11.68
CA LEU A 136 7.83 -1.42 -12.21
C LEU A 136 8.07 0.09 -12.36
N GLY A 137 7.00 0.87 -12.54
CA GLY A 137 7.07 2.30 -12.86
C GLY A 137 7.38 2.62 -14.32
N TYR A 138 7.47 1.60 -15.19
CA TYR A 138 7.73 1.75 -16.63
C TYR A 138 7.04 0.63 -17.42
N SER A 139 6.81 0.85 -18.71
CA SER A 139 6.26 -0.14 -19.63
C SER A 139 7.31 -1.13 -20.14
N ARG A 140 6.91 -2.39 -20.26
CA ARG A 140 7.73 -3.49 -20.79
C ARG A 140 7.54 -3.69 -22.30
N GLN A 141 6.75 -2.84 -22.94
CA GLN A 141 6.49 -2.96 -24.36
C GLN A 141 7.76 -2.71 -25.17
N ILE A 142 8.01 -3.58 -26.16
CA ILE A 142 9.12 -3.48 -27.10
C ILE A 142 8.59 -2.89 -28.42
N GLY A 143 9.33 -1.94 -28.98
CA GLY A 143 9.03 -1.28 -30.24
C GLY A 143 9.37 -2.12 -31.46
N PRO A 144 9.00 -1.66 -32.67
CA PRO A 144 9.32 -2.33 -33.92
C PRO A 144 10.82 -2.37 -34.24
N ASP A 145 11.60 -1.50 -33.60
CA ASP A 145 13.06 -1.44 -33.63
C ASP A 145 13.74 -2.48 -32.71
N GLY A 146 12.95 -3.23 -31.94
CA GLY A 146 13.44 -4.23 -30.99
C GLY A 146 13.88 -3.64 -29.64
N TRP A 147 13.68 -2.35 -29.40
CA TRP A 147 14.06 -1.68 -28.16
C TRP A 147 12.84 -1.31 -27.29
N PRO A 148 12.98 -1.18 -25.96
CA PRO A 148 11.89 -0.76 -25.09
C PRO A 148 11.34 0.62 -25.49
N ILE A 149 10.01 0.75 -25.59
CA ILE A 149 9.39 2.03 -25.99
C ILE A 149 9.40 3.08 -24.88
N ASP A 150 9.55 2.66 -23.62
CA ASP A 150 9.49 3.54 -22.47
C ASP A 150 10.90 4.08 -22.16
N PRO A 151 11.10 5.42 -22.21
CA PRO A 151 12.39 6.03 -21.87
C PRO A 151 12.87 5.72 -20.45
N ASN A 152 11.95 5.43 -19.52
CA ASN A 152 12.29 5.07 -18.14
C ASN A 152 12.77 3.62 -18.00
N HIS A 153 12.76 2.83 -19.07
CA HIS A 153 13.21 1.44 -19.01
C HIS A 153 14.67 1.36 -18.54
N PRO A 154 15.03 0.45 -17.60
CA PRO A 154 16.38 0.36 -17.03
C PRO A 154 17.51 0.19 -18.04
N VAL A 155 17.22 -0.26 -19.25
CA VAL A 155 18.19 -0.35 -20.35
C VAL A 155 18.83 1.01 -20.66
N TYR A 156 18.07 2.10 -20.58
CA TYR A 156 18.57 3.46 -20.85
C TYR A 156 19.17 4.15 -19.62
N ASN A 157 18.85 3.66 -18.43
CA ASN A 157 19.22 4.28 -17.15
C ASN A 157 20.34 3.53 -16.40
N ARG A 158 21.00 2.57 -17.07
CA ARG A 158 22.20 1.90 -16.55
C ARG A 158 23.40 2.83 -16.70
N ARG A 159 23.71 3.55 -15.62
CA ARG A 159 24.99 4.22 -15.40
C ARG A 159 25.93 3.31 -14.61
#